data_AF-A0A7W6HW89-F1
#
_entry.id   AF-A0A7W6HW89-F1
#
_cell.length_a   1.000
_cell.length_b   1.000
_cell.length_c   1.000
_cell.angle_alpha   90.00
_cell.angle_beta   90.00
_cell.angle_gamma   90.00
#
_symmetry.space_group_name_H-M   'P 1'
#
loop_
_entity.id
_entity.type
_entity.pdbx_description
1 polymer ?
#
loop_
_entity_poly.entity_id
_entity_poly.type
_entity_poly.pdbx_seq_one_letter_code
_entity_poly.pdbx_strand_id
1 'polypeptide(L)'
;MKKELLVLWVTGILIFLSSCASLHKSLSKKEMTNAVHAKIDSREYRIDMIPRPFTSEGGTLYVPGYIQVCGDSVISCMTYDNPYPGTFPPKGYVENMKGVKYEILDYQQTETRRGRRVVSFWFKIKYDEYDPYTLARFKDRIVPMRYRFEFGNSTKVRVLQFEYLMFGTLSL
;
A
#
# COMPACT_ATOMS: atom_id res chain seq x y z
N MET A 1 -38.09 -46.45 1.43
CA MET A 1 -38.57 -45.18 0.83
C MET A 1 -38.35 -43.94 1.69
N LYS A 2 -38.77 -43.84 2.97
CA LYS A 2 -38.64 -42.58 3.74
C LYS A 2 -37.20 -42.10 4.01
N LYS A 3 -36.25 -43.01 4.27
CA LYS A 3 -34.84 -42.66 4.55
C LYS A 3 -34.10 -42.14 3.32
N GLU A 4 -34.29 -42.77 2.15
CA GLU A 4 -33.61 -42.35 0.92
C GLU A 4 -34.10 -40.98 0.43
N LEU A 5 -35.39 -40.69 0.58
CA LEU A 5 -35.95 -39.38 0.28
C LEU A 5 -35.35 -38.28 1.17
N LEU A 6 -35.12 -38.60 2.46
CA LEU A 6 -34.50 -37.69 3.42
C LEU A 6 -33.03 -37.41 3.07
N VAL A 7 -32.28 -38.45 2.69
CA VAL A 7 -30.87 -38.33 2.28
C VAL A 7 -30.73 -37.48 1.01
N LEU A 8 -31.63 -37.65 0.03
CA LEU A 8 -31.67 -36.83 -1.19
C LEU A 8 -32.01 -35.37 -0.90
N TRP A 9 -32.92 -35.11 0.05
CA TRP A 9 -33.25 -33.75 0.48
C TRP A 9 -32.08 -33.06 1.18
N VAL A 10 -31.41 -33.77 2.10
CA VAL A 10 -30.27 -33.22 2.84
C VAL A 10 -29.09 -32.95 1.91
N THR A 11 -28.79 -33.86 0.97
CA THR A 11 -27.74 -33.62 -0.04
C THR A 11 -28.09 -32.47 -0.98
N GLY A 12 -29.35 -32.35 -1.42
CA GLY A 12 -29.82 -31.19 -2.19
C GLY A 12 -29.58 -29.87 -1.46
N ILE A 13 -30.01 -29.75 -0.20
CA ILE A 13 -29.82 -28.54 0.62
C ILE A 13 -28.33 -28.20 0.79
N LEU A 14 -27.48 -29.20 1.04
CA LEU A 14 -26.02 -29.00 1.15
C LEU A 14 -25.38 -28.49 -0.16
N ILE A 15 -25.81 -28.99 -1.31
CA ILE A 15 -25.33 -28.53 -2.63
C ILE A 15 -25.78 -27.09 -2.89
N PHE A 16 -27.03 -26.75 -2.55
CA PHE A 16 -27.54 -25.38 -2.68
C PHE A 16 -26.79 -24.40 -1.76
N LEU A 17 -26.58 -24.75 -0.49
CA LEU A 17 -25.86 -23.90 0.47
C LEU A 17 -24.40 -23.68 0.06
N SER A 18 -23.71 -24.72 -0.41
CA SER A 18 -22.33 -24.60 -0.90
C SER A 18 -22.23 -23.73 -2.16
N SER A 19 -23.21 -23.82 -3.06
CA SER A 19 -23.30 -22.98 -4.26
C SER A 19 -23.55 -21.50 -3.90
N CYS A 20 -24.46 -21.23 -2.96
CA CYS A 20 -24.71 -19.88 -2.46
C CYS A 20 -23.49 -19.28 -1.76
N ALA A 21 -22.77 -20.06 -0.94
CA ALA A 21 -21.54 -19.61 -0.28
C ALA A 21 -20.44 -19.29 -1.30
N SER A 22 -20.30 -20.12 -2.35
CA SER A 22 -19.36 -19.87 -3.45
C SER A 22 -19.69 -18.59 -4.22
N LEU A 23 -20.96 -18.38 -4.56
CA LEU A 23 -21.44 -17.18 -5.24
C LEU A 23 -21.25 -15.92 -4.38
N HIS A 24 -21.57 -15.99 -3.10
CA HIS A 24 -21.37 -14.86 -2.19
C HIS A 24 -19.90 -14.49 -2.07
N LYS A 25 -19.00 -15.49 -1.97
CA LYS A 25 -17.55 -15.27 -1.96
C LYS A 25 -17.03 -14.66 -3.26
N SER A 26 -17.60 -15.01 -4.41
CA SER A 26 -17.19 -14.44 -5.69
C SER A 26 -17.67 -12.99 -5.86
N LEU A 27 -18.91 -12.69 -5.44
CA LEU A 27 -19.46 -11.33 -5.39
C LEU A 27 -18.62 -10.42 -4.48
N SER A 28 -18.34 -10.88 -3.25
CA SER A 28 -17.51 -10.14 -2.29
C SER A 28 -16.10 -9.83 -2.82
N LYS A 29 -15.47 -10.77 -3.54
CA LYS A 29 -14.17 -10.52 -4.19
C LYS A 29 -14.25 -9.45 -5.29
N LYS A 30 -15.33 -9.46 -6.07
CA LYS A 30 -15.55 -8.48 -7.14
C LYS A 30 -15.80 -7.09 -6.56
N GLU A 31 -16.62 -6.99 -5.52
CA GLU A 31 -16.87 -5.75 -4.79
C GLU A 31 -15.58 -5.18 -4.21
N MET A 32 -14.77 -6.02 -3.55
CA MET A 32 -13.45 -5.64 -3.04
C MET A 32 -12.53 -5.11 -4.15
N THR A 33 -12.45 -5.81 -5.28
CA THR A 33 -11.62 -5.39 -6.42
C THR A 33 -12.08 -4.04 -6.97
N ASN A 34 -13.39 -3.84 -7.10
CA ASN A 34 -13.97 -2.59 -7.58
C ASN A 34 -13.70 -1.43 -6.59
N ALA A 35 -13.82 -1.67 -5.28
CA ALA A 35 -13.53 -0.67 -4.27
C ALA A 35 -12.05 -0.25 -4.29
N VAL A 36 -11.13 -1.22 -4.41
CA VAL A 36 -9.70 -0.97 -4.60
C VAL A 36 -9.45 -0.12 -5.84
N HIS A 37 -10.05 -0.48 -6.98
CA HIS A 37 -9.88 0.26 -8.23
C HIS A 37 -10.42 1.69 -8.13
N ALA A 38 -11.62 1.86 -7.57
CA ALA A 38 -12.23 3.18 -7.40
C ALA A 38 -11.36 4.13 -6.55
N LYS A 39 -10.73 3.64 -5.47
CA LYS A 39 -9.80 4.42 -4.65
C LYS A 39 -8.53 4.83 -5.40
N ILE A 40 -7.98 3.94 -6.22
CA ILE A 40 -6.79 4.23 -7.03
C ILE A 40 -7.14 5.26 -8.10
N ASP A 41 -8.26 5.05 -8.80
CA ASP A 41 -8.74 5.90 -9.89
C ASP A 41 -9.12 7.31 -9.38
N SER A 42 -9.58 7.44 -8.13
CA SER A 42 -9.85 8.74 -7.52
C SER A 42 -8.60 9.51 -7.13
N ARG A 43 -7.41 8.88 -7.13
CA ARG A 43 -6.17 9.42 -6.56
C ARG A 43 -6.34 9.94 -5.13
N GLU A 44 -7.22 9.30 -4.37
CA GLU A 44 -7.49 9.65 -2.98
C GLU A 44 -7.42 8.37 -2.16
N TYR A 45 -6.21 8.00 -1.77
CA TYR A 45 -5.96 6.72 -1.11
C TYR A 45 -4.78 6.77 -0.15
N ARG A 46 -4.84 5.92 0.88
CA ARG A 46 -3.80 5.75 1.88
C ARG A 46 -3.34 4.30 1.92
N ILE A 47 -2.03 4.10 1.89
CA ILE A 47 -1.38 2.81 2.08
C ILE A 47 -0.67 2.85 3.44
N ASP A 48 -1.17 2.09 4.39
CA ASP A 48 -0.53 1.89 5.68
C ASP A 48 0.60 0.87 5.52
N MET A 49 1.79 1.24 5.96
CA MET A 49 3.00 0.43 5.81
C MET A 49 3.49 0.04 7.20
N ILE A 50 3.98 -1.20 7.33
CA ILE A 50 4.67 -1.60 8.56
C ILE A 50 6.10 -1.10 8.42
N PRO A 51 6.54 -0.13 9.24
CA PRO A 51 7.91 0.35 9.16
C PRO A 51 8.83 -0.80 9.53
N ARG A 52 9.74 -1.18 8.63
CA ARG A 52 10.78 -2.17 8.95
C ARG A 52 12.06 -1.41 9.24
N PRO A 53 12.67 -1.56 10.43
CA PRO A 53 14.04 -1.11 10.62
C PRO A 53 14.90 -1.94 9.67
N PHE A 54 15.45 -1.29 8.65
CA PHE A 54 16.36 -1.94 7.72
C PHE A 54 17.71 -1.24 7.76
N THR A 55 18.69 -1.94 8.34
CA THR A 55 20.11 -1.63 8.23
C THR A 55 20.65 -2.36 7.02
N SER A 56 20.91 -1.62 5.95
CA SER A 56 21.76 -2.11 4.86
C SER A 56 23.19 -1.64 5.09
N GLU A 57 24.18 -2.35 4.54
CA GLU A 57 25.60 -1.98 4.60
C GLU A 57 25.90 -0.61 3.94
N GLY A 58 24.93 0.01 3.27
CA GLY A 58 25.03 1.34 2.63
C GLY A 58 24.16 2.44 3.24
N GLY A 59 23.61 2.24 4.45
CA GLY A 59 22.80 3.24 5.17
C GLY A 59 21.41 2.76 5.57
N THR A 60 20.75 3.57 6.40
CA THR A 60 19.39 3.34 6.90
C THR A 60 18.38 3.69 5.82
N LEU A 61 17.64 2.69 5.31
CA LEU A 61 16.54 2.94 4.39
C LEU A 61 15.30 3.32 5.21
N TYR A 62 14.91 4.59 5.13
CA TYR A 62 13.79 5.11 5.89
C TYR A 62 12.46 4.79 5.19
N VAL A 63 11.71 3.87 5.82
CA VAL A 63 10.41 3.39 5.34
C VAL A 63 9.31 4.24 5.99
N PRO A 64 8.44 4.92 5.22
CA PRO A 64 7.36 5.69 5.81
C PRO A 64 6.34 4.80 6.53
N GLY A 65 5.67 5.35 7.55
CA GLY A 65 4.60 4.60 8.25
C GLY A 65 3.32 4.48 7.44
N TYR A 66 3.07 5.46 6.57
CA TYR A 66 2.03 5.39 5.55
C TYR A 66 2.39 6.31 4.39
N ILE A 67 1.74 6.08 3.24
CA ILE A 67 1.74 6.99 2.11
C ILE A 67 0.29 7.32 1.77
N GLN A 68 -0.05 8.60 1.71
CA GLN A 68 -1.37 9.05 1.30
C GLN A 68 -1.26 9.91 0.04
N VAL A 69 -1.94 9.47 -1.02
CA VAL A 69 -2.09 10.23 -2.26
C VAL A 69 -3.38 11.02 -2.17
N CYS A 70 -3.28 12.33 -2.41
CA CYS A 70 -4.40 13.27 -2.47
C CYS A 70 -4.29 14.10 -3.76
N GLY A 71 -4.89 13.62 -4.85
CA GLY A 71 -4.81 14.22 -6.18
C GLY A 71 -3.37 14.24 -6.71
N ASP A 72 -2.83 15.45 -6.90
CA ASP A 72 -1.47 15.68 -7.39
C ASP A 72 -0.44 15.87 -6.27
N SER A 73 -0.77 15.39 -5.07
CA SER A 73 0.11 15.50 -3.92
C SER A 73 0.18 14.20 -3.13
N VAL A 74 1.30 14.02 -2.43
CA VAL A 74 1.52 12.88 -1.56
C VAL A 74 1.94 13.36 -0.18
N ILE A 75 1.30 12.80 0.84
CA ILE A 75 1.77 12.87 2.22
C ILE A 75 2.56 11.59 2.45
N SER A 76 3.87 11.72 2.61
CA SER A 76 4.76 10.61 2.91
C SER A 76 5.41 10.90 4.25
N CYS A 77 4.98 10.19 5.28
CA CYS A 77 5.50 10.38 6.62
C CYS A 77 6.79 9.59 6.78
N MET A 78 7.89 10.26 6.48
CA MET A 78 9.22 9.69 6.59
C MET A 78 9.71 9.80 8.04
N THR A 79 10.81 9.14 8.36
CA THR A 79 11.34 9.08 9.73
C THR A 79 11.77 10.44 10.28
N TYR A 80 12.10 11.41 9.43
CA TYR A 80 12.36 12.80 9.84
C TYR A 80 11.09 13.55 10.31
N ASP A 81 9.91 13.10 9.89
CA ASP A 81 8.62 13.63 10.36
C ASP A 81 8.23 13.07 11.74
N ASN A 82 9.04 12.16 12.29
CA ASN A 82 8.84 11.58 13.60
C ASN A 82 9.14 12.62 14.69
N PRO A 83 8.16 13.04 15.50
CA PRO A 83 8.41 13.99 16.58
C PRO A 83 9.13 13.37 17.79
N TYR A 84 9.39 12.05 17.81
CA TYR A 84 9.96 11.34 18.96
C TYR A 84 11.40 10.83 18.73
N PRO A 85 12.36 11.14 19.62
CA PRO A 85 13.66 10.49 19.64
C PRO A 85 13.55 9.06 20.21
N GLY A 86 14.16 8.04 19.58
CA GLY A 86 14.24 6.67 20.13
C GLY A 86 14.05 5.52 19.13
N THR A 87 13.73 4.32 19.65
CA THR A 87 13.51 3.09 18.87
C THR A 87 12.26 3.18 17.99
N PHE A 88 12.36 2.55 16.82
CA PHE A 88 11.39 2.72 15.73
C PHE A 88 10.65 1.41 15.39
N PRO A 89 9.33 1.44 15.18
CA PRO A 89 8.42 2.57 15.41
C PRO A 89 8.00 2.70 16.89
N PRO A 90 7.94 3.93 17.46
CA PRO A 90 7.39 4.14 18.81
C PRO A 90 5.88 3.82 18.87
N LYS A 91 5.34 3.62 20.08
CA LYS A 91 3.90 3.43 20.27
C LYS A 91 3.14 4.69 19.81
N GLY A 92 2.14 4.52 18.95
CA GLY A 92 1.38 5.65 18.38
C GLY A 92 2.12 6.39 17.25
N TYR A 93 3.14 5.76 16.65
CA TYR A 93 3.99 6.36 15.61
C TYR A 93 3.19 6.93 14.43
N VAL A 94 2.16 6.21 13.96
CA VAL A 94 1.37 6.60 12.79
C VAL A 94 0.49 7.82 13.09
N GLU A 95 -0.06 7.89 14.30
CA GLU A 95 -1.01 8.92 14.74
C GLU A 95 -0.33 10.26 15.05
N ASN A 96 0.96 10.23 15.39
CA ASN A 96 1.70 11.41 15.85
C ASN A 96 2.62 12.04 14.79
N MET A 97 2.76 11.45 13.60
CA MET A 97 3.61 12.02 12.56
C MET A 97 3.01 13.28 11.94
N LYS A 98 3.84 14.32 11.80
CA LYS A 98 3.49 15.52 11.03
C LYS A 98 3.73 15.23 9.56
N GLY A 99 2.68 14.88 8.82
CA GLY A 99 2.82 14.60 7.39
C GLY A 99 3.24 15.84 6.60
N VAL A 100 4.42 15.80 5.98
CA VAL A 100 4.79 16.80 4.96
C VAL A 100 4.14 16.43 3.64
N LYS A 101 3.56 17.43 2.98
CA LYS A 101 2.89 17.29 1.69
C LYS A 101 3.86 17.64 0.57
N TYR A 102 4.03 16.71 -0.37
CA TYR A 102 4.89 16.83 -1.54
C TYR A 102 4.07 16.85 -2.82
N GLU A 103 4.52 17.61 -3.80
CA GLU A 103 3.97 17.56 -5.15
C GLU A 103 4.37 16.24 -5.84
N ILE A 104 3.39 15.57 -6.43
CA ILE A 104 3.62 14.35 -7.22
C ILE A 104 4.07 14.74 -8.63
N LEU A 105 5.11 14.07 -9.09
CA LEU A 105 5.68 14.23 -10.42
C LEU A 105 5.55 12.92 -11.20
N ASP A 106 5.16 13.04 -12.48
CA ASP A 106 5.04 11.92 -13.43
C ASP A 106 4.19 10.75 -12.90
N TYR A 107 2.95 11.05 -12.45
CA TYR A 107 2.04 10.00 -12.02
C TYR A 107 1.52 9.20 -13.21
N GLN A 108 1.88 7.94 -13.22
CA GLN A 108 1.47 6.96 -14.21
C GLN A 108 0.67 5.87 -13.53
N GLN A 109 -0.39 5.45 -14.20
CA GLN A 109 -1.22 4.33 -13.77
C GLN A 109 -1.42 3.40 -14.96
N THR A 110 -1.16 2.11 -14.73
CA THR A 110 -1.32 1.07 -15.73
C THR A 110 -2.10 -0.10 -15.17
N GLU A 111 -2.73 -0.87 -16.06
CA GLU A 111 -3.41 -2.11 -15.73
C GLU A 111 -2.71 -3.27 -16.43
N THR A 112 -2.39 -4.31 -15.68
CA THR A 112 -1.90 -5.56 -16.26
C THR A 112 -3.04 -6.36 -16.88
N ARG A 113 -2.73 -7.28 -17.79
CA ARG A 113 -3.73 -8.23 -18.36
C ARG A 113 -4.52 -9.03 -17.31
N ARG A 114 -4.01 -9.15 -16.09
CA ARG A 114 -4.66 -9.85 -14.97
C ARG A 114 -5.51 -8.94 -14.08
N GLY A 115 -5.74 -7.69 -14.49
CA GLY A 115 -6.52 -6.69 -13.76
C GLY A 115 -5.77 -6.02 -12.59
N ARG A 116 -4.48 -6.31 -12.39
CA ARG A 116 -3.69 -5.62 -11.35
C ARG A 116 -3.40 -4.19 -11.77
N ARG A 117 -3.59 -3.25 -10.85
CA ARG A 117 -3.22 -1.85 -11.03
C ARG A 117 -1.78 -1.62 -10.59
N VAL A 118 -1.01 -0.94 -11.42
CA VAL A 118 0.33 -0.46 -11.06
C VAL A 118 0.34 1.04 -11.17
N VAL A 119 0.69 1.70 -10.08
CA VAL A 119 0.87 3.15 -10.02
C VAL A 119 2.36 3.43 -9.83
N SER A 120 2.90 4.41 -10.54
CA SER A 120 4.25 4.92 -10.30
C SER A 120 4.26 6.42 -10.35
N PHE A 121 5.05 7.03 -9.48
CA PHE A 121 5.30 8.45 -9.46
C PHE A 121 6.59 8.74 -8.70
N TRP A 122 7.00 9.99 -8.69
CA TRP A 122 8.08 10.43 -7.82
C TRP A 122 7.81 11.82 -7.26
N PHE A 123 8.57 12.20 -6.23
CA PHE A 123 8.52 13.54 -5.65
C PHE A 123 9.89 13.91 -5.10
N LYS A 124 10.11 15.18 -4.79
CA LYS A 124 11.38 15.66 -4.26
C LYS A 124 11.27 15.88 -2.76
N ILE A 125 12.24 15.37 -2.01
CA ILE A 125 12.43 15.71 -0.61
C ILE A 125 13.71 16.52 -0.45
N LYS A 126 13.73 17.39 0.55
CA LYS A 126 14.96 18.02 1.01
C LYS A 126 15.54 17.16 2.14
N TYR A 127 16.74 16.64 1.95
CA TYR A 127 17.40 15.77 2.91
C TYR A 127 18.28 16.62 3.84
N ASP A 128 17.86 16.75 5.10
CA ASP A 128 18.56 17.63 6.06
C ASP A 128 19.57 16.89 6.95
N GLU A 129 19.61 15.55 6.91
CA GLU A 129 20.57 14.74 7.63
C GLU A 129 21.95 14.69 6.95
N TYR A 130 22.99 14.41 7.73
CA TYR A 130 24.36 14.23 7.22
C TYR A 130 24.59 12.78 6.80
N ASP A 131 24.24 12.46 5.56
CA ASP A 131 24.65 11.22 4.88
C ASP A 131 25.61 11.55 3.72
N PRO A 132 26.92 11.29 3.85
CA PRO A 132 27.91 11.57 2.82
C PRO A 132 27.56 10.96 1.45
N TYR A 133 26.93 9.79 1.41
CA TYR A 133 26.58 9.12 0.16
C TYR A 133 25.44 9.82 -0.57
N THR A 134 24.38 10.18 0.16
CA THR A 134 23.27 10.97 -0.37
C THR A 134 23.72 12.37 -0.78
N LEU A 135 24.53 13.03 0.05
CA LEU A 135 25.04 14.38 -0.20
C LEU A 135 26.00 14.45 -1.39
N ALA A 136 26.80 13.41 -1.63
CA ALA A 136 27.67 13.33 -2.81
C ALA A 136 26.88 13.06 -4.11
N ARG A 137 25.77 12.33 -4.00
CA ARG A 137 24.95 11.94 -5.16
C ARG A 137 23.94 13.00 -5.57
N PHE A 138 23.40 13.76 -4.63
CA PHE A 138 22.30 14.69 -4.87
C PHE A 138 22.71 16.13 -4.53
N LYS A 139 22.80 16.96 -5.58
CA LYS A 139 23.06 18.39 -5.47
C LYS A 139 21.99 19.06 -4.60
N ASP A 140 22.40 20.03 -3.79
CA ASP A 140 21.52 20.85 -2.95
C ASP A 140 20.66 20.03 -1.97
N ARG A 141 21.05 18.76 -1.72
CA ARG A 141 20.35 17.80 -0.87
C ARG A 141 18.93 17.49 -1.31
N ILE A 142 18.63 17.67 -2.60
CA ILE A 142 17.31 17.38 -3.17
C ILE A 142 17.28 15.93 -3.67
N VAL A 143 16.57 15.06 -2.97
CA VAL A 143 16.49 13.63 -3.26
C VAL A 143 15.17 13.30 -3.96
N PRO A 144 15.18 12.68 -5.16
CA PRO A 144 13.98 12.32 -5.90
C PRO A 144 13.43 10.96 -5.46
N MET A 145 12.44 10.93 -4.57
CA MET A 145 11.82 9.70 -4.07
C MET A 145 10.93 9.07 -5.13
N ARG A 146 11.32 7.91 -5.66
CA ARG A 146 10.56 7.18 -6.68
C ARG A 146 9.77 6.02 -6.06
N TYR A 147 8.47 5.99 -6.31
CA TYR A 147 7.58 4.94 -5.85
C TYR A 147 6.91 4.20 -7.01
N ARG A 148 6.71 2.90 -6.80
CA ARG A 148 5.83 2.06 -7.59
C ARG A 148 4.96 1.20 -6.67
N PHE A 149 3.66 1.35 -6.77
CA PHE A 149 2.67 0.56 -6.05
C PHE A 149 2.07 -0.49 -6.97
N GLU A 150 2.02 -1.73 -6.53
CA GLU A 150 1.33 -2.81 -7.24
C GLU A 150 0.16 -3.29 -6.39
N PHE A 151 -1.04 -3.03 -6.87
CA PHE A 151 -2.29 -3.42 -6.23
C PHE A 151 -2.79 -4.73 -6.83
N GLY A 152 -3.10 -5.68 -5.95
CA GLY A 152 -3.82 -6.89 -6.34
C GLY A 152 -5.34 -6.70 -6.29
N ASN A 153 -6.06 -7.81 -6.25
CA ASN A 153 -7.52 -7.83 -6.13
C ASN A 153 -7.96 -7.79 -4.65
N SER A 154 -7.16 -7.18 -3.79
CA SER A 154 -7.36 -7.05 -2.34
C SER A 154 -6.69 -5.77 -1.85
N THR A 155 -6.84 -5.46 -0.56
CA THR A 155 -6.20 -4.31 0.07
C THR A 155 -4.68 -4.45 0.20
N LYS A 156 -4.08 -5.61 -0.08
CA LYS A 156 -2.62 -5.77 0.03
C LYS A 156 -1.92 -5.08 -1.14
N VAL A 157 -0.91 -4.28 -0.82
CA VAL A 157 -0.14 -3.51 -1.79
C VAL A 157 1.33 -3.86 -1.68
N ARG A 158 1.98 -4.11 -2.83
CA ARG A 158 3.45 -4.14 -2.91
C ARG A 158 3.93 -2.72 -3.18
N VAL A 159 4.85 -2.24 -2.37
CA VAL A 159 5.40 -0.90 -2.48
C VAL A 159 6.87 -1.02 -2.83
N LEU A 160 7.30 -0.49 -3.96
CA LEU A 160 8.69 -0.41 -4.34
C LEU A 160 9.17 1.04 -4.23
N GLN A 161 10.25 1.26 -3.50
CA GLN A 161 10.94 2.54 -3.37
C GLN A 161 12.38 2.35 -3.83
N PHE A 162 12.81 2.96 -4.93
CA PHE A 162 14.16 2.73 -5.51
C PHE A 162 14.55 1.23 -5.56
N GLU A 163 13.65 0.37 -6.05
CA GLU A 163 13.83 -1.10 -6.13
C GLU A 163 13.75 -1.86 -4.80
N TYR A 164 13.69 -1.17 -3.66
CA TYR A 164 13.43 -1.80 -2.36
C TYR A 164 11.96 -2.17 -2.23
N LEU A 165 11.69 -3.47 -2.07
CA LEU A 165 10.36 -4.02 -1.94
C LEU A 165 9.88 -3.98 -0.47
N MET A 166 8.70 -3.40 -0.30
CA MET A 166 7.96 -3.30 0.95
C MET A 166 6.51 -3.74 0.72
N PHE A 167 5.76 -3.87 1.82
CA PHE A 167 4.36 -4.25 1.80
C PHE A 167 3.54 -3.29 2.65
N GLY A 168 2.38 -2.93 2.13
CA GLY A 168 1.40 -2.11 2.83
C GLY A 168 -0.03 -2.62 2.62
N THR A 169 -0.96 -1.95 3.26
CA THR A 169 -2.39 -2.21 3.17
C THR A 169 -3.11 -0.93 2.76
N LEU A 170 -3.85 -0.98 1.66
CA LEU A 170 -4.75 0.06 1.22
C LEU A 170 -5.90 0.20 2.22
N SER A 171 -6.10 1.42 2.71
CA SER A 171 -7.26 1.82 3.50
C SER A 171 -8.43 2.09 2.55
N LEU A 172 -9.50 1.30 2.67
CA LEU A 172 -10.74 1.44 1.90
C LEU A 172 -11.74 2.35 2.62
#